data_AF-A0A7K4CWC7-F1
#
_entry.id   AF-A0A7K4CWC7-F1
#
_cell.length_a   1.000
_cell.length_b   1.000
_cell.length_c   1.000
_cell.angle_alpha   90.00
_cell.angle_beta   90.00
_cell.angle_gamma   90.00
#
_symmetry.space_group_name_H-M   'P 1'
#
loop_
_entity.id
_entity.type
_entity.pdbx_description
1 polymer ?
#
loop_
_entity_poly.entity_id
_entity_poly.type
_entity_poly.pdbx_seq_one_letter_code
_entity_poly.pdbx_strand_id
1 'polypeptide(L)'
;MADTIVKNYYCSICKKHHDISLARDLVKNRESYPFAHIFLHKMEGNDTSIDDVGADILTTLYIDANLSIRGAEVKKLATGDIISKEDSKNMVNALMEEMARLQDELKNLQKAYKELKLELDRKG
;
A
#
# COMPACT_ATOMS: atom_id res chain seq x y z
N MET A 1 -19.51 -8.18 3.92
CA MET A 1 -18.34 -7.92 4.79
C MET A 1 -17.10 -8.26 3.99
N ALA A 2 -16.08 -7.41 3.97
CA ALA A 2 -14.83 -7.74 3.26
C ALA A 2 -14.16 -8.94 3.97
N ASP A 3 -13.74 -9.95 3.21
CA ASP A 3 -13.01 -11.10 3.75
C ASP A 3 -11.57 -10.66 4.07
N THR A 4 -11.26 -10.55 5.36
CA THR A 4 -9.97 -10.07 5.85
C THR A 4 -9.19 -11.16 6.57
N ILE A 5 -7.87 -10.97 6.61
CA ILE A 5 -6.96 -11.72 7.45
C ILE A 5 -6.25 -10.76 8.39
N VAL A 6 -6.12 -11.14 9.66
CA VAL A 6 -5.33 -10.40 10.64
C VAL A 6 -3.89 -10.87 10.56
N LYS A 7 -2.96 -9.93 10.44
CA LYS A 7 -1.53 -10.19 10.55
C LYS A 7 -0.98 -9.42 11.74
N ASN A 8 -0.06 -10.05 12.43
CA ASN A 8 0.61 -9.48 13.57
C ASN A 8 2.03 -9.09 13.16
N TYR A 9 2.46 -7.88 13.54
CA TYR A 9 3.83 -7.43 13.33
C TYR A 9 4.36 -6.74 14.58
N TYR A 10 5.68 -6.77 14.77
CA TYR A 10 6.35 -6.07 15.85
C TYR A 10 6.81 -4.69 15.37
N CYS A 11 6.33 -3.63 16.00
CA CYS A 11 6.79 -2.28 15.74
C CYS A 11 8.08 -2.00 16.52
N SER A 12 9.17 -1.74 15.79
CA SER A 12 10.48 -1.49 16.38
C SER A 12 10.58 -0.19 17.18
N ILE A 13 9.65 0.75 16.97
CA ILE A 13 9.55 2.02 17.69
C ILE A 13 8.68 1.88 18.94
N CYS A 14 7.46 1.32 18.82
CA CYS A 14 6.57 1.09 19.97
C CYS A 14 7.09 -0.01 20.92
N LYS A 15 7.95 -0.89 20.42
CA LYS A 15 8.36 -2.14 21.11
C LYS A 15 7.17 -3.05 21.47
N LYS A 16 6.14 -3.04 20.64
CA LYS A 16 4.88 -3.79 20.82
C LYS A 16 4.46 -4.47 19.53
N HIS A 17 3.65 -5.51 19.69
CA HIS A 17 2.97 -6.17 18.59
C HIS A 17 1.68 -5.43 18.24
N HIS A 18 1.44 -5.23 16.95
CA HIS A 18 0.21 -4.63 16.43
C HIS A 18 -0.47 -5.60 15.46
N ASP A 19 -1.81 -5.60 15.52
CA ASP A 19 -2.66 -6.34 14.61
C ASP A 19 -3.11 -5.44 13.46
N ILE A 20 -2.91 -5.91 12.25
CA ILE A 20 -3.35 -5.25 11.03
C ILE A 20 -4.33 -6.14 10.28
N SER A 21 -5.43 -5.54 9.81
CA SER A 21 -6.43 -6.23 9.00
C SER A 21 -6.13 -5.99 7.53
N LEU A 22 -5.80 -7.06 6.81
CA LEU A 22 -5.54 -7.03 5.38
C LEU A 22 -6.69 -7.69 4.64
N ALA A 23 -7.18 -7.08 3.58
CA ALA A 23 -8.13 -7.74 2.69
C ALA A 23 -7.43 -8.93 2.00
N ARG A 24 -8.09 -10.10 1.93
CA ARG A 24 -7.47 -11.29 1.33
C ARG A 24 -7.18 -11.13 -0.16
N ASP A 25 -7.92 -10.25 -0.82
CA ASP A 25 -7.75 -9.91 -2.22
C ASP A 25 -6.66 -8.84 -2.46
N LEU A 26 -5.99 -8.35 -1.42
CA LEU A 26 -4.91 -7.35 -1.53
C LEU A 26 -3.73 -7.81 -2.42
N VAL A 27 -3.55 -9.13 -2.54
CA VAL A 27 -2.55 -9.77 -3.41
C VAL A 27 -3.04 -9.91 -4.85
N LYS A 28 -4.34 -9.78 -5.12
CA LYS A 28 -4.84 -9.90 -6.49
C LYS A 28 -4.35 -8.71 -7.31
N ASN A 29 -3.90 -8.98 -8.54
CA ASN A 29 -3.43 -7.97 -9.50
C ASN A 29 -2.16 -7.20 -9.08
N ARG A 30 -1.31 -7.78 -8.22
CA ARG A 30 0.04 -7.26 -7.96
C ARG A 30 1.02 -7.80 -9.00
N GLU A 31 1.85 -6.91 -9.54
CA GLU A 31 2.83 -7.23 -10.58
C GLU A 31 4.10 -7.88 -10.04
N SER A 32 4.44 -7.60 -8.78
CA SER A 32 5.66 -8.10 -8.13
C SER A 32 5.48 -8.22 -6.62
N TYR A 33 6.36 -9.03 -6.02
CA TYR A 33 6.39 -9.32 -4.59
C TYR A 33 7.82 -9.29 -4.04
N PRO A 34 8.02 -8.90 -2.77
CA PRO A 34 6.99 -8.37 -1.87
C PRO A 34 6.53 -6.96 -2.29
N PHE A 35 5.27 -6.62 -2.01
CA PHE A 35 4.73 -5.28 -2.24
C PHE A 35 4.63 -4.49 -0.94
N ALA A 36 4.68 -3.16 -1.04
CA ALA A 36 4.58 -2.26 0.11
C ALA A 36 3.11 -2.04 0.53
N HIS A 37 2.84 -2.21 1.82
CA HIS A 37 1.59 -1.82 2.47
C HIS A 37 1.88 -0.81 3.56
N ILE A 38 1.34 0.40 3.42
CA ILE A 38 1.68 1.55 4.26
C ILE A 38 0.47 1.93 5.11
N PHE A 39 0.70 2.17 6.40
CA PHE A 39 -0.32 2.70 7.31
C PHE A 39 0.33 3.54 8.43
N LEU A 40 -0.52 4.32 9.09
CA LEU A 40 -0.16 5.13 10.24
C LEU A 40 -0.74 4.52 11.50
N HIS A 41 0.02 4.54 12.58
CA HIS A 41 -0.49 4.28 13.92
C HIS A 41 0.15 5.22 14.93
N LYS A 42 -0.53 5.40 16.06
CA LYS A 42 -0.04 6.26 17.14
C LYS A 42 0.91 5.46 18.03
N MET A 43 1.92 6.14 18.55
CA MET A 43 2.79 5.59 19.57
C MET A 43 1.99 5.28 20.84
N GLU A 44 1.86 4.00 21.16
CA GLU A 44 1.13 3.51 22.33
C GLU A 44 2.04 3.53 23.57
N GLY A 45 1.80 4.46 24.49
CA GLY A 45 2.62 4.64 25.70
C GLY A 45 2.60 3.43 26.64
N ASN A 46 3.69 3.30 27.41
CA ASN A 46 3.74 2.84 28.82
C ASN A 46 5.17 3.00 29.40
N ASP A 47 6.22 3.13 28.56
CA ASP A 47 7.64 3.22 28.98
C ASP A 47 8.46 4.31 28.26
N THR A 48 7.81 5.23 27.57
CA THR A 48 8.44 6.32 26.78
C THR A 48 8.06 7.68 27.35
N SER A 49 8.93 8.68 27.20
CA SER A 49 8.69 10.05 27.70
C SER A 49 7.29 10.55 27.33
N ILE A 50 6.67 11.34 28.20
CA ILE A 50 5.33 11.92 27.98
C ILE A 50 5.24 12.65 26.62
N ASP A 51 6.35 13.22 26.15
CA ASP A 51 6.48 13.92 24.86
C ASP A 51 6.35 13.00 23.63
N ASP A 52 6.47 11.67 23.81
CA ASP A 52 6.44 10.68 22.74
C ASP A 52 5.07 10.01 22.56
N VAL A 53 4.22 10.09 23.58
CA VAL A 53 2.88 9.47 23.55
C VAL A 53 1.99 10.22 22.57
N GLY A 54 1.43 9.50 21.59
CA GLY A 54 0.61 10.10 20.54
C GLY A 54 1.37 10.64 19.33
N ALA A 55 2.70 10.44 19.27
CA ALA A 55 3.46 10.65 18.04
C ALA A 55 2.96 9.74 16.92
N ASP A 56 2.93 10.26 15.68
CA ASP A 56 2.57 9.47 14.51
C ASP A 56 3.73 8.58 14.08
N ILE A 57 3.43 7.32 13.80
CA ILE A 57 4.38 6.33 13.30
C ILE A 57 3.90 5.87 11.93
N LEU A 58 4.74 6.11 10.92
CA LEU A 58 4.58 5.57 9.58
C LEU A 58 5.21 4.19 9.53
N THR A 59 4.40 3.18 9.20
CA THR A 59 4.86 1.81 9.01
C THR A 59 4.65 1.38 7.57
N THR A 60 5.71 0.86 6.95
CA THR A 60 5.69 0.19 5.65
C THR A 60 5.98 -1.29 5.86
N LEU A 61 5.03 -2.16 5.51
CA LEU A 61 5.22 -3.61 5.53
C LEU A 61 5.47 -4.13 4.13
N TYR A 62 6.45 -5.02 3.99
CA TYR A 62 6.71 -5.74 2.74
C TYR A 62 6.00 -7.08 2.78
N ILE A 63 4.95 -7.22 1.98
CA ILE A 63 4.02 -8.37 2.03
C ILE A 63 4.20 -9.23 0.77
N ASP A 64 4.31 -10.55 0.95
CA ASP A 64 4.40 -11.49 -0.16
C ASP A 64 3.03 -11.98 -0.68
N ALA A 65 3.06 -12.84 -1.69
CA ALA A 65 1.87 -13.42 -2.31
C ALA A 65 1.01 -14.26 -1.33
N ASN A 66 1.58 -14.72 -0.23
CA ASN A 66 0.89 -15.48 0.82
C ASN A 66 0.39 -14.59 1.97
N LEU A 67 0.37 -13.27 1.78
CA LEU A 67 0.07 -12.27 2.80
C LEU A 67 1.02 -12.37 4.02
N SER A 68 2.24 -12.87 3.82
CA SER A 68 3.26 -12.97 4.87
C SER A 68 4.10 -11.71 4.87
N ILE A 69 4.36 -11.18 6.07
CA ILE A 69 5.22 -10.01 6.26
C ILE A 69 6.67 -10.48 6.15
N ARG A 70 7.41 -9.94 5.19
CA ARG A 70 8.81 -10.24 4.92
C ARG A 70 9.77 -9.20 5.50
N GLY A 71 9.27 -8.00 5.77
CA GLY A 71 10.01 -6.92 6.40
C GLY A 71 9.09 -5.79 6.83
N ALA A 72 9.61 -4.92 7.68
CA ALA A 72 8.92 -3.73 8.16
C ALA A 72 9.91 -2.57 8.26
N GLU A 73 9.55 -1.43 7.70
CA GLU A 73 10.19 -0.14 7.94
C GLU A 73 9.26 0.71 8.81
N VAL A 74 9.80 1.28 9.87
CA VAL A 74 9.02 2.03 10.86
C VAL A 74 9.73 3.36 11.11
N LYS A 75 8.99 4.46 10.97
CA LYS A 75 9.51 5.83 11.14
C LYS A 75 8.59 6.63 12.06
N LYS A 76 9.16 7.20 13.13
CA LYS A 76 8.48 8.21 13.95
C LYS A 76 8.47 9.53 13.20
N LEU A 77 7.30 10.13 13.05
CA LEU A 77 7.14 11.43 12.41
C LEU A 77 7.35 12.54 13.45
N ALA A 78 8.03 13.61 13.06
CA ALA A 78 8.16 14.80 13.89
C ALA A 78 6.82 15.54 13.93
N THR A 79 6.46 16.12 15.09
CA THR A 79 5.28 16.98 15.24
C THR A 79 5.35 18.15 14.26
N GLY A 80 4.41 18.22 13.33
CA GLY A 80 4.21 19.37 12.44
C GLY A 80 4.23 19.06 10.94
N ASP A 81 4.82 17.95 10.49
CA ASP A 81 4.89 17.60 9.07
C ASP A 81 4.37 16.17 8.87
N ILE A 82 3.08 16.07 8.52
CA ILE A 82 2.41 14.78 8.28
C ILE A 82 3.02 14.07 7.06
N ILE A 83 3.54 14.82 6.08
CA ILE A 83 4.30 14.34 4.93
C ILE A 83 5.24 15.49 4.53
N SER A 84 6.55 15.26 4.38
CA SER A 84 7.43 16.32 3.86
C SER A 84 6.96 16.71 2.44
N LYS A 85 7.16 17.96 2.02
CA LYS A 85 6.80 18.39 0.65
C LYS A 85 7.45 17.50 -0.41
N GLU A 86 8.63 16.96 -0.11
CA GLU A 86 9.37 16.05 -0.95
C GLU A 86 8.74 14.65 -1.00
N ASP A 87 8.37 14.08 0.15
CA ASP A 87 7.66 12.81 0.23
C ASP A 87 6.28 12.89 -0.47
N SER A 88 5.60 14.03 -0.31
CA SER A 88 4.32 14.30 -1.00
C SER A 88 4.51 14.34 -2.51
N LYS A 89 5.57 15.01 -2.98
CA LYS A 89 5.89 15.10 -4.41
C LYS A 89 6.24 13.74 -4.98
N ASN A 90 7.01 12.93 -4.26
CA ASN A 90 7.38 11.58 -4.69
C ASN A 90 6.16 10.67 -4.77
N MET A 91 5.26 10.73 -3.78
CA MET A 91 3.99 9.98 -3.81
C MET A 91 3.09 10.41 -4.96
N VAL A 92 2.92 11.72 -5.18
CA VAL A 92 2.11 12.25 -6.28
C VAL A 92 2.69 11.85 -7.63
N ASN A 93 4.01 11.93 -7.81
CA ASN A 93 4.67 11.52 -9.05
C ASN A 93 4.45 10.03 -9.34
N ALA A 94 4.66 9.16 -8.34
CA ALA A 94 4.42 7.72 -8.50
C ALA A 94 2.96 7.41 -8.86
N LEU A 95 2.00 8.12 -8.26
CA LEU A 95 0.58 7.99 -8.60
C LEU A 95 0.28 8.49 -10.02
N MET A 96 0.89 9.59 -10.46
CA MET A 96 0.71 10.13 -11.80
C MET A 96 1.27 9.19 -12.87
N GLU A 97 2.44 8.59 -12.63
CA GLU A 97 3.04 7.59 -13.53
C GLU A 97 2.14 6.36 -13.66
N GLU A 98 1.59 5.88 -12.55
CA GLU A 98 0.68 4.73 -12.55
C GLU A 98 -0.64 5.05 -13.25
N MET A 99 -1.20 6.25 -13.06
CA MET A 99 -2.38 6.70 -13.79
C MET A 99 -2.14 6.75 -15.30
N ALA A 100 -0.97 7.24 -15.74
CA ALA A 100 -0.61 7.29 -17.16
C ALA A 100 -0.52 5.87 -17.74
N ARG A 101 0.14 4.95 -17.05
CA ARG A 101 0.23 3.54 -17.44
C ARG A 101 -1.16 2.89 -17.59
N LEU A 102 -2.03 3.07 -16.60
CA LEU A 102 -3.40 2.54 -16.63
C LEU A 102 -4.25 3.12 -17.77
N GLN A 103 -4.06 4.40 -18.10
CA GLN A 103 -4.72 5.03 -19.25
C GLN A 103 -4.27 4.41 -20.58
N ASP A 104 -2.98 4.11 -20.72
CA ASP A 104 -2.45 3.45 -21.92
C ASP A 104 -2.94 2.00 -22.03
N GLU A 105 -2.97 1.25 -20.94
CA GLU A 105 -3.53 -0.09 -20.91
C GLU A 105 -5.01 -0.11 -21.29
N LEU A 106 -5.80 0.82 -20.74
CA LEU A 106 -7.22 0.96 -21.08
C LEU A 106 -7.39 1.22 -22.58
N LYS A 107 -6.57 2.12 -23.16
CA LYS A 107 -6.61 2.44 -24.59
C LYS A 107 -6.25 1.22 -25.44
N ASN A 108 -5.23 0.46 -25.06
CA ASN A 108 -4.83 -0.75 -25.76
C ASN A 108 -5.92 -1.83 -25.69
N LEU A 109 -6.54 -2.02 -24.52
CA LEU A 109 -7.61 -2.98 -24.34
C LEU A 109 -8.86 -2.61 -25.16
N GLN A 110 -9.23 -1.33 -25.19
CA GLN A 110 -10.33 -0.83 -26.02
C GLN A 110 -10.06 -1.05 -27.51
N LYS A 111 -8.81 -0.90 -27.96
CA LYS A 111 -8.40 -1.15 -29.34
C LYS A 111 -8.55 -2.64 -29.68
N ALA A 112 -7.97 -3.52 -28.86
CA ALA A 112 -8.04 -4.96 -29.05
C ALA A 112 -9.50 -5.45 -29.06
N TYR A 113 -10.35 -4.91 -28.18
CA TYR A 113 -11.78 -5.23 -28.14
C TYR A 113 -12.50 -4.84 -29.43
N LYS A 114 -12.22 -3.64 -29.98
CA LYS A 114 -12.80 -3.21 -31.26
C LYS A 114 -12.37 -4.10 -32.43
N GLU A 115 -11.09 -4.47 -32.48
CA GLU A 115 -10.55 -5.36 -33.51
C GLU A 115 -11.21 -6.74 -33.45
N LEU A 116 -11.29 -7.34 -32.26
CA LEU A 116 -11.93 -8.64 -32.05
C LEU A 116 -13.42 -8.61 -32.42
N LYS A 117 -14.13 -7.53 -32.08
CA LYS A 117 -15.54 -7.37 -32.43
C LYS A 117 -15.73 -7.32 -33.96
N LEU A 118 -14.88 -6.57 -34.66
CA LEU A 118 -14.92 -6.51 -36.13
C LEU A 118 -14.61 -7.87 -36.77
N GLU A 119 -13.72 -8.67 -36.20
CA GLU A 119 -13.45 -10.02 -36.69
C GLU A 119 -14.63 -10.97 -36.49
N LEU A 120 -15.32 -10.90 -35.36
CA LEU A 120 -16.52 -11.69 -35.09
C LEU A 120 -17.66 -11.30 -36.04
N ASP A 121 -17.88 -9.99 -36.24
CA ASP A 121 -18.89 -9.47 -37.15
C ASP A 121 -18.61 -9.82 -38.62
N ARG A 122 -17.36 -10.14 -38.98
CA ARG A 122 -16.96 -10.62 -40.32
C ARG A 122 -17.07 -12.13 -40.51
N LYS A 123 -17.15 -12.90 -39.42
CA LYS A 123 -17.19 -14.37 -39.43
C LYS A 123 -18.61 -14.93 -39.22
N GLY A 124 -19.54 -14.13 -38.71
CA GLY A 124 -20.98 -14.42 -38.67
C GLY A 124 -21.68 -13.95 -39.94
#